data_AF-A0AAE7TM26-F1
#
_entry.id   AF-A0AAE7TM26-F1
#
_cell.length_a   1.000
_cell.length_b   1.000
_cell.length_c   1.000
_cell.angle_alpha   90.00
_cell.angle_beta   90.00
_cell.angle_gamma   90.00
#
_symmetry.space_group_name_H-M   'P 1'
#
loop_
_entity.id
_entity.type
_entity.pdbx_description
1 polymer ?
#
loop_
_entity_poly.entity_id
_entity_poly.type
_entity_poly.pdbx_seq_one_letter_code
_entity_poly.pdbx_strand_id
1 'polypeptide(L)'
;MNLAALDLRSQADAKLLDSIAGLASPELVALTGRLSRAFSIASPFAPGFHCIGGEIVIVPDPSAMAGVGARLSVTGNGETQATALVSCLGEAAEYLSQFERPGDIAATVAACDRTRLVSDGWVGQAVSGANRPIDCVNAVDAATGEAGLLPADLCLRRPQERRAIDPVVALSSGAAAGPSFEAATLRAVLELCERDAAAMWWLGGHRPKGFALEHPVTKAGAELIGRLRKGESTRRTMLLDITTDIGVPVVAAVSLGRDGREMACGLSSRLAASDAARAAVLEMCQMELAAPVAAAKRAESGDAALNEADRRHLRRAAFAAENCALLQPRAMSAEAASLPTAADGLKGLVSHLRDRGIRLFLVDHTRHDLGVAVARAVSPDLQPFSAAVSTKRFSQVRGSSALARQEIPLF
;
A
#
# COMPACT_ATOMS: atom_id res chain seq x y z
N MET A 1 -12.27 0.53 -22.56
CA MET A 1 -10.91 0.17 -22.08
C MET A 1 -10.53 -1.19 -22.64
N ASN A 2 -9.28 -1.41 -23.06
CA ASN A 2 -8.91 -2.69 -23.66
C ASN A 2 -8.44 -3.66 -22.55
N LEU A 3 -9.35 -4.52 -22.09
CA LEU A 3 -9.06 -5.60 -21.16
C LEU A 3 -8.80 -6.87 -21.96
N ALA A 4 -7.58 -7.41 -21.88
CA ALA A 4 -7.24 -8.68 -22.51
C ALA A 4 -7.34 -9.78 -21.46
N ALA A 5 -8.25 -10.74 -21.66
CA ALA A 5 -8.35 -11.89 -20.77
C ALA A 5 -7.05 -12.70 -20.77
N LEU A 6 -6.65 -13.18 -19.59
CA LEU A 6 -5.55 -14.13 -19.42
C LEU A 6 -6.16 -15.47 -19.03
N ASP A 7 -5.90 -16.51 -19.81
CA ASP A 7 -6.30 -17.87 -19.51
C ASP A 7 -5.12 -18.64 -18.94
N LEU A 8 -4.89 -18.40 -17.65
CA LEU A 8 -3.83 -19.03 -16.84
C LEU A 8 -4.02 -20.54 -16.64
N ARG A 9 -5.02 -21.16 -17.29
CA ARG A 9 -5.26 -22.61 -17.29
C ARG A 9 -5.05 -23.23 -18.68
N SER A 10 -4.85 -22.40 -19.71
CA SER A 10 -4.64 -22.83 -21.09
C SER A 10 -3.16 -22.91 -21.46
N GLN A 11 -2.85 -23.64 -22.53
CA GLN A 11 -1.50 -23.63 -23.12
C GLN A 11 -1.14 -22.28 -23.74
N ALA A 12 -2.11 -21.41 -24.05
CA ALA A 12 -1.85 -20.11 -24.69
C ALA A 12 -0.97 -19.20 -23.81
N ASP A 13 -1.12 -19.31 -22.49
CA ASP A 13 -0.33 -18.56 -21.50
C ASP A 13 0.76 -19.40 -20.81
N ALA A 14 1.07 -20.60 -21.33
CA ALA A 14 2.10 -21.48 -20.74
C ALA A 14 3.47 -20.79 -20.60
N LYS A 15 3.86 -19.96 -21.59
CA LYS A 15 5.10 -19.18 -21.53
C LYS A 15 5.13 -18.17 -20.38
N LEU A 16 3.98 -17.57 -20.06
CA LEU A 16 3.86 -16.64 -18.94
C LEU A 16 3.99 -17.39 -17.61
N LEU A 17 3.36 -18.57 -17.51
CA LEU A 17 3.48 -19.45 -16.34
C LEU A 17 4.92 -19.93 -16.13
N ASP A 18 5.61 -20.34 -17.20
CA ASP A 18 7.03 -20.72 -17.14
C ASP A 18 7.90 -19.52 -16.70
N SER A 19 7.59 -18.32 -17.19
CA SER A 19 8.32 -17.11 -16.82
C SER A 19 8.17 -16.78 -15.34
N ILE A 20 6.97 -16.90 -14.77
CA ILE A 20 6.75 -16.62 -13.33
C ILE A 20 7.35 -17.71 -12.44
N ALA A 21 7.46 -18.95 -12.91
CA ALA A 21 8.10 -20.04 -12.16
C ALA A 21 9.59 -19.77 -11.88
N GLY A 22 10.26 -18.96 -12.71
CA GLY A 22 11.62 -18.49 -12.46
C GLY A 22 11.72 -17.25 -11.57
N LEU A 23 10.60 -16.60 -11.23
CA LEU A 23 10.55 -15.32 -10.52
C LEU A 23 9.93 -15.42 -9.12
N ALA A 24 9.19 -16.49 -8.84
CA ALA A 24 8.37 -16.64 -7.65
C ALA A 24 8.46 -18.06 -7.09
N SER A 25 8.12 -18.23 -5.81
CA SER A 25 8.06 -19.55 -5.20
C SER A 25 6.92 -20.39 -5.81
N PRO A 26 7.03 -21.73 -5.81
CA PRO A 26 5.95 -22.61 -6.27
C PRO A 26 4.61 -22.34 -5.60
N GLU A 27 4.62 -21.99 -4.31
CA GLU A 27 3.43 -21.68 -3.52
C GLU A 27 2.73 -20.42 -4.02
N LEU A 28 3.50 -19.37 -4.37
CA LEU A 28 2.93 -18.15 -4.94
C LEU A 28 2.37 -18.42 -6.34
N VAL A 29 3.08 -19.18 -7.18
CA VAL A 29 2.61 -19.56 -8.52
C VAL A 29 1.32 -20.40 -8.44
N ALA A 30 1.19 -21.27 -7.43
CA ALA A 30 -0.02 -22.08 -7.22
C ALA A 30 -1.29 -21.23 -6.97
N LEU A 31 -1.15 -19.98 -6.51
CA LEU A 31 -2.29 -19.06 -6.35
C LEU A 31 -2.94 -18.63 -7.66
N THR A 32 -2.30 -18.83 -8.82
CA THR A 32 -2.96 -18.67 -10.12
C THR A 32 -4.26 -19.48 -10.20
N GLY A 33 -4.29 -20.68 -9.60
CA GLY A 33 -5.48 -21.53 -9.51
C GLY A 33 -6.60 -20.97 -8.63
N ARG A 34 -6.30 -20.00 -7.75
CA ARG A 34 -7.30 -19.30 -6.92
C ARG A 34 -7.97 -18.13 -7.64
N LEU A 35 -7.38 -17.65 -8.74
CA LEU A 35 -8.00 -16.60 -9.55
C LEU A 35 -9.19 -17.19 -10.31
N SER A 36 -10.39 -16.65 -10.08
CA SER A 36 -11.57 -16.93 -10.89
C SER A 36 -11.53 -16.21 -12.23
N ARG A 37 -10.76 -15.12 -12.30
CA ARG A 37 -10.53 -14.34 -13.52
C ARG A 37 -9.17 -13.67 -13.43
N ALA A 38 -8.47 -13.57 -14.57
CA ALA A 38 -7.27 -12.77 -14.72
C ALA A 38 -7.33 -12.01 -16.05
N PHE A 39 -6.78 -10.80 -16.09
CA PHE A 39 -6.77 -9.97 -17.30
C PHE A 39 -5.63 -8.95 -17.25
N SER A 40 -5.09 -8.62 -18.42
CA SER A 40 -4.18 -7.49 -18.60
C SER A 40 -4.97 -6.21 -18.83
N ILE A 41 -4.52 -5.12 -18.22
CA ILE A 41 -5.08 -3.78 -18.41
C ILE A 41 -4.05 -2.95 -19.19
N ALA A 42 -4.39 -2.60 -20.43
CA ALA A 42 -3.53 -1.75 -21.26
C ALA A 42 -3.61 -0.30 -20.80
N SER A 43 -2.46 0.34 -20.56
CA SER A 43 -2.41 1.77 -20.27
C SER A 43 -2.48 2.59 -21.57
N PRO A 44 -3.43 3.53 -21.69
CA PRO A 44 -3.48 4.45 -22.83
C PRO A 44 -2.42 5.55 -22.73
N PHE A 45 -1.70 5.62 -21.60
CA PHE A 45 -0.70 6.66 -21.35
C PHE A 45 0.71 6.10 -21.27
N ALA A 46 0.88 4.80 -21.01
CA ALA A 46 2.17 4.15 -20.83
C ALA A 46 2.16 2.77 -21.53
N PRO A 47 2.37 2.70 -22.86
CA PRO A 47 2.27 1.44 -23.60
C PRO A 47 3.38 0.41 -23.27
N GLY A 48 4.39 0.78 -22.49
CA GLY A 48 5.40 -0.13 -21.92
C GLY A 48 5.08 -0.60 -20.49
N PHE A 49 3.99 -0.09 -19.88
CA PHE A 49 3.56 -0.47 -18.55
C PHE A 49 2.66 -1.70 -18.59
N HIS A 50 2.93 -2.65 -17.68
CA HIS A 50 2.12 -3.86 -17.53
C HIS A 50 1.36 -3.83 -16.22
N CYS A 51 0.04 -3.99 -16.31
CA CYS A 51 -0.86 -4.11 -15.18
C CYS A 51 -1.74 -5.35 -15.37
N ILE A 52 -1.83 -6.19 -14.35
CA ILE A 52 -2.67 -7.37 -14.33
C ILE A 52 -3.69 -7.23 -13.21
N GLY A 53 -4.96 -7.39 -13.55
CA GLY A 53 -6.06 -7.53 -12.61
C GLY A 53 -6.44 -8.99 -12.42
N GLY A 54 -6.82 -9.34 -11.20
CA GLY A 54 -7.35 -10.65 -10.86
C GLY A 54 -8.63 -10.53 -10.04
N GLU A 55 -9.48 -11.55 -10.12
CA GLU A 55 -10.61 -11.75 -9.21
C GLU A 55 -10.45 -13.06 -8.46
N ILE A 56 -10.76 -13.05 -7.16
CA ILE A 56 -10.77 -14.22 -6.28
C ILE A 56 -12.16 -14.35 -5.67
N VAL A 57 -12.70 -15.56 -5.63
CA VAL A 57 -13.95 -15.85 -4.92
C VAL A 57 -13.61 -16.30 -3.51
N ILE A 58 -14.03 -15.51 -2.52
CA ILE A 58 -13.94 -15.87 -1.12
C ILE A 58 -15.20 -16.66 -0.78
N VAL A 59 -15.03 -17.95 -0.54
CA VAL A 59 -16.11 -18.79 -0.01
C VAL A 59 -16.17 -18.53 1.49
N PRO A 60 -17.28 -18.01 2.04
CA PRO A 60 -17.43 -17.91 3.49
C PRO A 60 -17.31 -19.31 4.10
N ASP A 61 -16.89 -19.37 5.37
CA ASP A 61 -16.79 -20.60 6.15
C ASP A 61 -17.99 -21.53 5.85
N PRO A 62 -17.78 -22.82 5.54
CA PRO A 62 -18.87 -23.76 5.24
C PRO A 62 -19.93 -23.87 6.34
N SER A 63 -19.65 -23.40 7.57
CA SER A 63 -20.63 -23.28 8.66
C SER A 63 -21.56 -22.06 8.55
N ALA A 64 -21.23 -21.06 7.73
CA ALA A 64 -22.07 -19.91 7.43
C ALA A 64 -23.00 -20.22 6.25
N MET A 65 -24.27 -20.49 6.56
CA MET A 65 -25.34 -20.77 5.59
C MET A 65 -25.36 -19.78 4.40
N ALA A 66 -25.30 -20.35 3.18
CA ALA A 66 -25.76 -19.79 1.91
C ALA A 66 -25.44 -18.30 1.63
N GLY A 67 -24.17 -17.92 1.67
CA GLY A 67 -23.70 -16.64 1.12
C GLY A 67 -23.17 -16.81 -0.31
N VAL A 68 -23.60 -15.95 -1.24
CA VAL A 68 -22.89 -15.77 -2.53
C VAL A 68 -21.45 -15.35 -2.19
N GLY A 69 -20.46 -16.14 -2.63
CA GLY A 69 -19.05 -15.87 -2.32
C GLY A 69 -18.66 -14.43 -2.69
N ALA A 70 -18.02 -13.74 -1.76
CA ALA A 70 -17.58 -12.36 -1.98
C ALA A 70 -16.47 -12.36 -3.04
N ARG A 71 -16.63 -11.53 -4.09
CA ARG A 71 -15.58 -11.35 -5.09
C ARG A 71 -14.61 -10.29 -4.62
N LEU A 72 -13.34 -10.65 -4.60
CA LEU A 72 -12.22 -9.78 -4.31
C LEU A 72 -11.49 -9.44 -5.60
N SER A 73 -11.16 -8.17 -5.81
CA SER A 73 -10.24 -7.75 -6.86
C SER A 73 -8.84 -7.56 -6.29
N VAL A 74 -7.84 -8.01 -7.04
CA VAL A 74 -6.41 -7.83 -6.77
C VAL A 74 -5.75 -7.27 -8.02
N THR A 75 -4.63 -6.57 -7.84
CA THR A 75 -3.91 -5.95 -8.95
C THR A 75 -2.41 -6.13 -8.80
N GLY A 76 -1.69 -6.04 -9.90
CA GLY A 76 -0.24 -6.06 -9.87
C GLY A 76 0.33 -5.29 -11.04
N ASN A 77 1.45 -4.64 -10.80
CA ASN A 77 2.17 -3.88 -11.80
C ASN A 77 3.60 -4.39 -11.98
N GLY A 78 4.19 -4.07 -13.12
CA GLY A 78 5.57 -4.40 -13.39
C GLY A 78 6.06 -3.92 -14.74
N GLU A 79 7.37 -4.06 -14.94
CA GLU A 79 8.03 -3.75 -16.21
C GLU A 79 7.84 -4.86 -17.25
N THR A 80 7.38 -6.03 -16.82
CA THR A 80 6.98 -7.15 -17.68
C THR A 80 5.64 -7.72 -17.22
N GLN A 81 4.95 -8.46 -18.10
CA GLN A 81 3.74 -9.20 -17.72
C GLN A 81 4.00 -10.21 -16.59
N ALA A 82 5.15 -10.89 -16.59
CA ALA A 82 5.49 -11.88 -15.57
C ALA A 82 5.64 -11.22 -14.19
N THR A 83 6.37 -10.11 -14.09
CA THR A 83 6.51 -9.35 -12.84
C THR A 83 5.18 -8.76 -12.36
N ALA A 84 4.33 -8.30 -13.29
CA ALA A 84 2.99 -7.80 -12.94
C ALA A 84 2.09 -8.92 -12.39
N LEU A 85 2.19 -10.13 -12.94
CA LEU A 85 1.44 -11.29 -12.46
C LEU A 85 1.93 -11.72 -11.08
N VAL A 86 3.25 -11.79 -10.87
CA VAL A 86 3.84 -12.10 -9.55
C VAL A 86 3.37 -11.07 -8.51
N SER A 87 3.38 -9.78 -8.84
CA SER A 87 2.87 -8.73 -7.96
C SER A 87 1.39 -8.94 -7.63
N CYS A 88 0.57 -9.29 -8.62
CA CYS A 88 -0.87 -9.53 -8.45
C CYS A 88 -1.15 -10.74 -7.54
N LEU A 89 -0.38 -11.82 -7.71
CA LEU A 89 -0.45 -12.99 -6.84
C LEU A 89 0.05 -12.70 -5.42
N GLY A 90 1.04 -11.80 -5.27
CA GLY A 90 1.50 -11.30 -3.98
C GLY A 90 0.38 -10.56 -3.23
N GLU A 91 -0.32 -9.64 -3.91
CA GLU A 91 -1.48 -8.95 -3.34
C GLU A 91 -2.59 -9.95 -2.95
N ALA A 92 -2.83 -10.97 -3.78
CA ALA A 92 -3.76 -12.05 -3.47
C ALA A 92 -3.38 -12.82 -2.19
N ALA A 93 -2.12 -13.24 -2.07
CA ALA A 93 -1.62 -13.96 -0.90
C ALA A 93 -1.77 -13.10 0.36
N GLU A 94 -1.33 -11.85 0.29
CA GLU A 94 -1.43 -10.88 1.39
C GLU A 94 -2.89 -10.70 1.83
N TYR A 95 -3.80 -10.47 0.90
CA TYR A 95 -5.19 -10.18 1.21
C TYR A 95 -5.91 -11.41 1.80
N LEU A 96 -5.72 -12.59 1.21
CA LEU A 96 -6.33 -13.84 1.70
C LEU A 96 -5.85 -14.20 3.12
N SER A 97 -4.61 -13.86 3.44
CA SER A 97 -4.02 -14.09 4.76
C SER A 97 -4.61 -13.21 5.87
N GLN A 98 -5.28 -12.11 5.53
CA GLN A 98 -5.84 -11.16 6.50
C GLN A 98 -7.20 -11.58 7.07
N PHE A 99 -7.88 -12.58 6.53
CA PHE A 99 -9.15 -13.04 7.10
C PHE A 99 -8.92 -13.81 8.40
N GLU A 100 -9.77 -13.55 9.40
CA GLU A 100 -9.71 -14.28 10.66
C GLU A 100 -9.97 -15.78 10.45
N ARG A 101 -9.15 -16.61 11.10
CA ARG A 101 -9.24 -18.08 11.11
C ARG A 101 -9.19 -18.63 12.54
N PRO A 102 -9.67 -19.87 12.76
CA PRO A 102 -9.53 -20.54 14.06
C PRO A 102 -8.06 -20.55 14.51
N GLY A 103 -7.81 -20.12 15.75
CA GLY A 103 -6.46 -20.04 16.33
C GLY A 103 -5.79 -18.66 16.22
N ASP A 104 -6.37 -17.71 15.47
CA ASP A 104 -5.78 -16.36 15.35
C ASP A 104 -5.91 -15.54 16.63
N ILE A 105 -7.00 -15.73 17.38
CA ILE A 105 -7.28 -14.98 18.61
C ILE A 105 -6.51 -15.59 19.77
N ALA A 106 -5.52 -14.85 20.26
CA ALA A 106 -4.64 -15.27 21.35
C ALA A 106 -5.25 -15.00 22.73
N ALA A 107 -5.99 -13.91 22.87
CA ALA A 107 -6.65 -13.51 24.11
C ALA A 107 -7.82 -12.57 23.83
N THR A 108 -8.78 -12.54 24.75
CA THR A 108 -9.84 -11.52 24.80
C THR A 108 -9.60 -10.67 26.03
N VAL A 109 -9.27 -9.40 25.81
CA VAL A 109 -8.87 -8.46 26.86
C VAL A 109 -10.07 -7.62 27.29
N ALA A 110 -10.37 -7.63 28.59
CA ALA A 110 -11.36 -6.73 29.18
C ALA A 110 -10.85 -5.29 29.16
N ALA A 111 -11.77 -4.32 29.13
CA ALA A 111 -11.42 -2.89 29.01
C ALA A 111 -10.45 -2.39 30.10
N CYS A 112 -10.41 -3.04 31.27
CA CYS A 112 -9.61 -2.66 32.45
C CYS A 112 -8.21 -3.30 32.56
N ASP A 113 -7.89 -4.38 31.83
CA ASP A 113 -6.58 -5.07 31.92
C ASP A 113 -5.84 -5.06 30.59
N ARG A 114 -5.18 -3.95 30.28
CA ARG A 114 -4.48 -3.73 29.01
C ARG A 114 -2.96 -3.96 29.09
N THR A 115 -2.49 -4.69 30.10
CA THR A 115 -1.07 -4.71 30.50
C THR A 115 -0.12 -5.19 29.39
N ARG A 116 -0.57 -6.08 28.49
CA ARG A 116 0.19 -6.57 27.31
C ARG A 116 -0.32 -6.02 25.97
N LEU A 117 -1.43 -5.28 26.00
CA LEU A 117 -2.06 -4.72 24.81
C LEU A 117 -1.35 -3.43 24.43
N VAL A 118 -0.85 -3.35 23.20
CA VAL A 118 -0.43 -2.07 22.62
C VAL A 118 -1.66 -1.16 22.56
N SER A 119 -1.71 -0.17 23.45
CA SER A 119 -2.91 0.63 23.73
C SER A 119 -2.60 2.11 23.86
N ASP A 120 -1.51 2.54 23.22
CA ASP A 120 -1.04 3.92 23.16
C ASP A 120 -0.87 4.38 21.69
N GLY A 121 -0.42 5.62 21.51
CA GLY A 121 -0.35 6.24 20.17
C GLY A 121 -1.71 6.29 19.48
N TRP A 122 -1.74 6.05 18.16
CA TRP A 122 -3.01 5.99 17.44
C TRP A 122 -3.80 4.70 17.71
N VAL A 123 -3.12 3.61 18.06
CA VAL A 123 -3.76 2.35 18.46
C VAL A 123 -4.59 2.58 19.71
N GLY A 124 -4.01 3.30 20.69
CA GLY A 124 -4.68 3.80 21.89
C GLY A 124 -5.96 4.58 21.62
N GLN A 125 -5.91 5.49 20.64
CA GLN A 125 -7.08 6.25 20.21
C GLN A 125 -8.17 5.32 19.65
N ALA A 126 -7.80 4.35 18.80
CA ALA A 126 -8.74 3.39 18.24
C ALA A 126 -9.39 2.50 19.31
N VAL A 127 -8.61 2.01 20.29
CA VAL A 127 -9.13 1.15 21.37
C VAL A 127 -9.90 1.93 22.45
N SER A 128 -9.76 3.26 22.51
CA SER A 128 -10.42 4.08 23.53
C SER A 128 -11.94 4.12 23.39
N GLY A 129 -12.45 3.97 22.16
CA GLY A 129 -13.89 3.91 21.88
C GLY A 129 -14.53 2.54 22.05
N ALA A 130 -13.75 1.50 22.36
CA ALA A 130 -14.27 0.14 22.51
C ALA A 130 -15.14 0.02 23.77
N ASN A 131 -16.38 -0.40 23.60
CA ASN A 131 -17.37 -0.60 24.67
C ASN A 131 -17.59 -2.08 25.03
N ARG A 132 -16.82 -2.98 24.42
CA ARG A 132 -16.85 -4.44 24.61
C ARG A 132 -15.42 -4.99 24.73
N PRO A 133 -15.26 -6.22 25.25
CA PRO A 133 -13.95 -6.87 25.28
C PRO A 133 -13.30 -6.92 23.90
N ILE A 134 -11.98 -6.73 23.86
CA ILE A 134 -11.20 -6.64 22.62
C ILE A 134 -10.49 -7.97 22.41
N ASP A 135 -10.84 -8.67 21.34
CA ASP A 135 -10.07 -9.82 20.87
C ASP A 135 -8.71 -9.35 20.35
N CYS A 136 -7.66 -10.10 20.69
CA CYS A 136 -6.28 -9.74 20.40
C CYS A 136 -5.55 -10.86 19.68
N VAL A 137 -4.63 -10.48 18.79
CA VAL A 137 -3.67 -11.39 18.14
C VAL A 137 -2.31 -11.28 18.82
N ASN A 138 -1.51 -12.35 18.73
CA ASN A 138 -0.12 -12.30 19.15
C ASN A 138 0.68 -11.38 18.22
N ALA A 139 1.57 -10.60 18.82
CA ALA A 139 2.54 -9.78 18.12
C ALA A 139 3.91 -9.86 18.82
N VAL A 140 4.95 -9.45 18.12
CA VAL A 140 6.32 -9.39 18.66
C VAL A 140 6.88 -7.98 18.45
N ASP A 141 7.45 -7.36 19.48
CA ASP A 141 8.23 -6.13 19.31
C ASP A 141 9.48 -6.45 18.46
N ALA A 142 9.59 -5.82 17.30
CA ALA A 142 10.62 -6.13 16.32
C ALA A 142 12.06 -5.88 16.83
N ALA A 143 12.22 -4.99 17.82
CA ALA A 143 13.52 -4.63 18.36
C ALA A 143 13.92 -5.50 19.56
N THR A 144 12.97 -5.85 20.44
CA THR A 144 13.27 -6.60 21.68
C THR A 144 12.96 -8.09 21.58
N GLY A 145 12.11 -8.51 20.64
CA GLY A 145 11.61 -9.88 20.55
C GLY A 145 10.55 -10.21 21.61
N GLU A 146 10.15 -9.23 22.43
CA GLU A 146 9.15 -9.45 23.49
C GLU A 146 7.75 -9.65 22.89
N ALA A 147 6.99 -10.56 23.49
CA ALA A 147 5.61 -10.82 23.10
C ALA A 147 4.70 -9.66 23.53
N GLY A 148 3.85 -9.22 22.60
CA GLY A 148 2.80 -8.24 22.82
C GLY A 148 1.48 -8.70 22.22
N LEU A 149 0.42 -7.94 22.51
CA LEU A 149 -0.91 -8.15 21.93
C LEU A 149 -1.31 -6.94 21.10
N LEU A 150 -1.90 -7.19 19.93
CA LEU A 150 -2.53 -6.18 19.09
C LEU A 150 -4.03 -6.46 18.95
N PRO A 151 -4.89 -5.42 18.85
CA PRO A 151 -6.32 -5.62 18.61
C PRO A 151 -6.56 -6.36 17.29
N ALA A 152 -7.27 -7.48 17.34
CA ALA A 152 -7.58 -8.30 16.18
C ALA A 152 -8.33 -7.51 15.10
N ASP A 153 -9.17 -6.55 15.50
CA ASP A 153 -9.91 -5.68 14.57
C ASP A 153 -9.01 -4.74 13.76
N LEU A 154 -7.79 -4.48 14.20
CA LEU A 154 -6.79 -3.70 13.46
C LEU A 154 -5.81 -4.60 12.70
N CYS A 155 -5.90 -5.92 12.87
CA CYS A 155 -4.99 -6.91 12.31
C CYS A 155 -5.67 -7.89 11.34
N LEU A 156 -6.98 -8.08 11.43
CA LEU A 156 -7.71 -9.10 10.69
C LEU A 156 -9.01 -8.52 10.11
N ARG A 157 -9.41 -9.07 8.96
CA ARG A 157 -10.72 -8.84 8.34
C ARG A 157 -11.73 -9.72 9.06
N ARG A 158 -12.66 -9.06 9.75
CA ARG A 158 -13.65 -9.69 10.63
C ARG A 158 -15.06 -9.19 10.31
N PRO A 159 -16.10 -10.02 10.45
CA PRO A 159 -17.49 -9.58 10.35
C PRO A 159 -17.79 -8.45 11.33
N GLN A 160 -18.65 -7.50 10.94
CA GLN A 160 -18.93 -6.30 11.74
C GLN A 160 -19.44 -6.63 13.14
N GLU A 161 -20.21 -7.70 13.26
CA GLU A 161 -20.81 -8.20 14.50
C GLU A 161 -19.74 -8.61 15.52
N ARG A 162 -18.55 -9.01 15.07
CA ARG A 162 -17.43 -9.42 15.91
C ARG A 162 -16.49 -8.28 16.34
N ARG A 163 -16.57 -7.10 15.71
CA ARG A 163 -15.57 -6.04 15.86
C ARG A 163 -15.78 -5.11 17.06
N ALA A 164 -14.94 -5.19 18.09
CA ALA A 164 -14.93 -4.20 19.17
C ALA A 164 -14.54 -2.80 18.70
N ILE A 165 -13.74 -2.72 17.63
CA ILE A 165 -13.19 -1.48 17.09
C ILE A 165 -13.47 -1.44 15.59
N ASP A 166 -14.00 -0.32 15.10
CA ASP A 166 -14.03 -0.10 13.66
C ASP A 166 -12.63 0.29 13.16
N PRO A 167 -12.09 -0.37 12.13
CA PRO A 167 -10.76 -0.06 11.62
C PRO A 167 -10.66 1.41 11.18
N VAL A 168 -9.79 2.17 11.84
CA VAL A 168 -9.52 3.59 11.52
C VAL A 168 -8.52 3.76 10.37
N VAL A 169 -8.00 2.64 9.86
CA VAL A 169 -7.02 2.52 8.77
C VAL A 169 -7.39 1.34 7.88
N ALA A 170 -6.96 1.37 6.61
CA ALA A 170 -7.12 0.22 5.72
C ALA A 170 -6.35 -0.98 6.29
N LEU A 171 -6.99 -2.15 6.35
CA LEU A 171 -6.38 -3.36 6.89
C LEU A 171 -5.21 -3.88 6.04
N SER A 172 -5.04 -3.42 4.80
CA SER A 172 -3.85 -3.69 3.99
C SER A 172 -2.64 -2.84 4.38
N SER A 173 -2.82 -1.75 5.13
CA SER A 173 -1.72 -0.87 5.54
C SER A 173 -0.74 -1.63 6.43
N GLY A 174 0.51 -1.71 5.99
CA GLY A 174 1.54 -2.43 6.72
C GLY A 174 1.38 -3.94 6.65
N ALA A 175 0.64 -4.49 5.69
CA ALA A 175 0.66 -5.90 5.36
C ALA A 175 1.47 -6.09 4.06
N ALA A 176 2.19 -7.20 3.95
CA ALA A 176 2.88 -7.55 2.70
C ALA A 176 3.11 -9.05 2.60
N ALA A 177 3.04 -9.56 1.37
CA ALA A 177 3.55 -10.88 1.01
C ALA A 177 4.99 -10.80 0.49
N GLY A 178 5.77 -11.87 0.65
CA GLY A 178 7.14 -11.92 0.15
C GLY A 178 7.70 -13.34 0.02
N PRO A 179 8.89 -13.47 -0.59
CA PRO A 179 9.57 -14.77 -0.74
C PRO A 179 10.09 -15.34 0.60
N SER A 180 10.15 -14.52 1.64
CA SER A 180 10.46 -14.92 3.00
C SER A 180 9.72 -13.99 3.97
N PHE A 181 9.60 -14.42 5.23
CA PHE A 181 9.00 -13.59 6.28
C PHE A 181 9.78 -12.28 6.50
N GLU A 182 11.11 -12.33 6.39
CA GLU A 182 11.97 -11.14 6.46
C GLU A 182 11.67 -10.15 5.33
N ALA A 183 11.57 -10.64 4.08
CA ALA A 183 11.27 -9.79 2.92
C ALA A 183 9.86 -9.18 3.00
N ALA A 184 8.87 -9.97 3.42
CA ALA A 184 7.52 -9.51 3.69
C ALA A 184 7.52 -8.42 4.79
N THR A 185 8.23 -8.65 5.89
CA THR A 185 8.34 -7.69 6.99
C THR A 185 9.01 -6.39 6.56
N LEU A 186 10.12 -6.46 5.80
CA LEU A 186 10.79 -5.28 5.28
C LEU A 186 9.83 -4.45 4.41
N ARG A 187 9.06 -5.09 3.52
CA ARG A 187 8.09 -4.39 2.69
C ARG A 187 6.98 -3.74 3.51
N ALA A 188 6.43 -4.46 4.50
CA ALA A 188 5.39 -3.96 5.39
C ALA A 188 5.85 -2.72 6.18
N VAL A 189 7.07 -2.74 6.74
CA VAL A 189 7.63 -1.61 7.51
C VAL A 189 7.93 -0.41 6.61
N LEU A 190 8.49 -0.64 5.42
CA LEU A 190 8.68 0.43 4.44
C LEU A 190 7.36 1.06 4.02
N GLU A 191 6.30 0.28 3.85
CA GLU A 191 4.97 0.84 3.58
C GLU A 191 4.47 1.70 4.75
N LEU A 192 4.67 1.31 6.01
CA LEU A 192 4.30 2.19 7.13
C LEU A 192 5.03 3.54 7.07
N CYS A 193 6.32 3.55 6.72
CA CYS A 193 7.09 4.79 6.53
C CYS A 193 6.54 5.63 5.37
N GLU A 194 6.14 4.97 4.28
CA GLU A 194 5.48 5.59 3.13
C GLU A 194 4.15 6.26 3.53
N ARG A 195 3.30 5.56 4.30
CA ARG A 195 2.01 6.10 4.77
C ARG A 195 2.18 7.26 5.75
N ASP A 196 3.18 7.19 6.64
CA ASP A 196 3.53 8.29 7.55
C ASP A 196 3.94 9.54 6.77
N ALA A 197 4.90 9.40 5.84
CA ALA A 197 5.34 10.48 4.98
C ALA A 197 4.20 11.08 4.14
N ALA A 198 3.35 10.23 3.56
CA ALA A 198 2.17 10.65 2.84
C ALA A 198 1.21 11.46 3.72
N ALA A 199 1.02 11.02 4.97
CA ALA A 199 0.14 11.71 5.91
C ALA A 199 0.70 13.08 6.27
N MET A 200 2.00 13.19 6.57
CA MET A 200 2.66 14.48 6.84
C MET A 200 2.57 15.43 5.65
N TRP A 201 2.83 14.92 4.45
CA TRP A 201 2.77 15.69 3.21
C TRP A 201 1.36 16.18 2.92
N TRP A 202 0.43 15.26 2.69
CA TRP A 202 -0.86 15.58 2.10
C TRP A 202 -1.91 16.03 3.12
N LEU A 203 -2.00 15.34 4.26
CA LEU A 203 -2.97 15.66 5.33
C LEU A 203 -2.39 16.73 6.28
N GLY A 204 -1.10 16.61 6.58
CA GLY A 204 -0.34 17.47 7.48
C GLY A 204 -0.02 18.84 6.86
N GLY A 205 -0.05 18.92 5.54
CA GLY A 205 0.26 20.13 4.81
C GLY A 205 1.75 20.47 4.78
N HIS A 206 2.62 19.48 4.98
CA HIS A 206 4.07 19.66 4.88
C HIS A 206 4.49 19.67 3.41
N ARG A 207 5.08 20.74 2.91
CA ARG A 207 5.43 20.83 1.48
C ARG A 207 6.63 19.92 1.15
N PRO A 208 6.63 19.26 -0.03
CA PRO A 208 7.69 18.35 -0.42
C PRO A 208 8.97 19.10 -0.80
N LYS A 209 10.05 18.35 -0.98
CA LYS A 209 11.25 18.79 -1.69
C LYS A 209 11.23 18.26 -3.12
N GLY A 210 11.99 18.90 -4.00
CA GLY A 210 12.22 18.44 -5.38
C GLY A 210 13.57 17.76 -5.48
N PHE A 211 13.84 17.08 -6.59
CA PHE A 211 15.15 16.55 -6.89
C PHE A 211 15.83 17.41 -7.96
N ALA A 212 17.13 17.67 -7.82
CA ALA A 212 17.92 18.31 -8.87
C ALA A 212 17.96 17.43 -10.13
N LEU A 213 18.24 18.01 -11.30
CA LEU A 213 18.22 17.28 -12.58
C LEU A 213 19.26 16.15 -12.62
N GLU A 214 20.42 16.41 -12.03
CA GLU A 214 21.55 15.51 -11.94
C GLU A 214 21.39 14.43 -10.86
N HIS A 215 20.41 14.58 -9.97
CA HIS A 215 20.19 13.69 -8.83
C HIS A 215 19.85 12.26 -9.30
N PRO A 216 20.40 11.20 -8.68
CA PRO A 216 20.17 9.81 -9.10
C PRO A 216 18.69 9.40 -9.18
N VAL A 217 17.86 9.91 -8.26
CA VAL A 217 16.39 9.71 -8.29
C VAL A 217 15.76 10.25 -9.57
N THR A 218 16.13 11.47 -9.98
CA THR A 218 15.61 12.09 -11.21
C THR A 218 15.98 11.26 -12.42
N LYS A 219 17.24 10.81 -12.51
CA LYS A 219 17.72 9.94 -13.59
C LYS A 219 16.96 8.62 -13.63
N ALA A 220 16.90 7.90 -12.51
CA ALA A 220 16.23 6.60 -12.42
C ALA A 220 14.74 6.67 -12.80
N GLY A 221 14.04 7.71 -12.35
CA GLY A 221 12.64 7.90 -12.69
C GLY A 221 12.45 8.33 -14.15
N ALA A 222 13.26 9.26 -14.67
CA ALA A 222 13.18 9.70 -16.06
C ALA A 222 13.45 8.56 -17.05
N GLU A 223 14.46 7.72 -16.78
CA GLU A 223 14.76 6.52 -17.58
C GLU A 223 13.56 5.56 -17.63
N LEU A 224 12.97 5.25 -16.47
CA LEU A 224 11.82 4.36 -16.42
C LEU A 224 10.59 4.97 -17.11
N ILE A 225 10.29 6.25 -16.85
CA ILE A 225 9.19 6.97 -17.52
C ILE A 225 9.38 6.91 -19.04
N GLY A 226 10.59 7.18 -19.55
CA GLY A 226 10.89 7.09 -20.99
C GLY A 226 10.55 5.71 -21.57
N ARG A 227 10.96 4.63 -20.89
CA ARG A 227 10.65 3.24 -21.30
C ARG A 227 9.17 2.92 -21.25
N LEU A 228 8.47 3.31 -20.17
CA LEU A 228 7.05 3.03 -19.99
C LEU A 228 6.17 3.82 -20.97
N ARG A 229 6.54 5.06 -21.27
CA ARG A 229 5.78 5.95 -22.18
C ARG A 229 6.07 5.71 -23.66
N LYS A 230 7.22 5.11 -24.00
CA LYS A 230 7.65 4.86 -25.40
C LYS A 230 7.58 6.11 -26.30
N GLY A 231 7.87 7.28 -25.74
CA GLY A 231 7.83 8.57 -26.45
C GLY A 231 6.46 9.28 -26.45
N GLU A 232 5.41 8.68 -25.88
CA GLU A 232 4.12 9.35 -25.71
C GLU A 232 4.15 10.33 -24.53
N SER A 233 4.05 11.64 -24.79
CA SER A 233 4.05 12.71 -23.76
C SER A 233 2.71 13.44 -23.65
N THR A 234 1.64 12.68 -23.40
CA THR A 234 0.33 13.27 -23.12
C THR A 234 0.21 13.76 -21.68
N ARG A 235 1.10 13.32 -20.79
CA ARG A 235 1.10 13.63 -19.36
C ARG A 235 2.42 14.22 -18.89
N ARG A 236 2.34 15.10 -17.89
CA ARG A 236 3.49 15.69 -17.18
C ARG A 236 3.73 14.89 -15.91
N THR A 237 4.94 14.41 -15.69
CA THR A 237 5.32 13.67 -14.48
C THR A 237 6.35 14.45 -13.66
N MET A 238 6.17 14.47 -12.34
CA MET A 238 7.14 15.02 -11.39
C MET A 238 7.43 14.00 -10.28
N LEU A 239 8.66 14.06 -9.75
CA LEU A 239 9.08 13.28 -8.59
C LEU A 239 9.31 14.25 -7.43
N LEU A 240 8.72 13.92 -6.29
CA LEU A 240 8.74 14.72 -5.08
C LEU A 240 9.36 13.89 -3.97
N ASP A 241 10.30 14.48 -3.24
CA ASP A 241 10.82 13.92 -2.00
C ASP A 241 9.87 14.31 -0.87
N ILE A 242 9.24 13.30 -0.27
CA ILE A 242 8.39 13.44 0.90
C ILE A 242 9.02 12.78 2.14
N THR A 243 10.31 12.47 2.08
CA THR A 243 11.07 11.91 3.21
C THR A 243 10.96 12.81 4.43
N THR A 244 10.55 12.21 5.56
CA THR A 244 10.38 12.90 6.84
C THR A 244 11.68 12.93 7.65
N ASP A 245 11.61 13.47 8.87
CA ASP A 245 12.67 13.44 9.88
C ASP A 245 13.11 12.00 10.26
N ILE A 246 12.30 11.00 9.94
CA ILE A 246 12.64 9.59 10.07
C ILE A 246 13.83 9.23 9.17
N GLY A 247 13.97 9.90 8.03
CA GLY A 247 15.08 9.70 7.10
C GLY A 247 14.96 8.47 6.19
N VAL A 248 13.93 7.63 6.34
CA VAL A 248 13.69 6.52 5.40
C VAL A 248 13.19 7.12 4.07
N PRO A 249 13.83 6.84 2.92
CA PRO A 249 13.47 7.46 1.66
C PRO A 249 12.02 7.20 1.26
N VAL A 250 11.28 8.25 0.94
CA VAL A 250 9.93 8.17 0.38
C VAL A 250 9.78 9.13 -0.79
N VAL A 251 9.42 8.57 -1.95
CA VAL A 251 9.23 9.34 -3.19
C VAL A 251 7.75 9.30 -3.57
N ALA A 252 7.22 10.47 -3.92
CA ALA A 252 5.93 10.59 -4.59
C ALA A 252 6.15 10.88 -6.08
N ALA A 253 5.57 10.06 -6.94
CA ALA A 253 5.50 10.29 -8.37
C ALA A 253 4.09 10.79 -8.72
N VAL A 254 4.01 12.00 -9.27
CA VAL A 254 2.73 12.65 -9.62
C VAL A 254 2.67 12.86 -11.12
N SER A 255 1.56 12.41 -11.71
CA SER A 255 1.25 12.57 -13.13
C SER A 255 0.02 13.43 -13.32
N LEU A 256 0.11 14.41 -14.22
CA LEU A 256 -0.93 15.37 -14.54
C LEU A 256 -1.20 15.40 -16.04
N GLY A 257 -2.45 15.68 -16.41
CA GLY A 257 -2.81 16.11 -17.76
C GLY A 257 -2.16 17.45 -18.13
N ARG A 258 -2.29 17.83 -19.40
CA ARG A 258 -1.72 19.08 -19.94
C ARG A 258 -2.30 20.33 -19.30
N ASP A 259 -3.56 20.28 -18.89
CA ASP A 259 -4.30 21.34 -18.18
C ASP A 259 -4.11 21.29 -16.65
N GLY A 260 -3.23 20.39 -16.17
CA GLY A 260 -2.96 20.22 -14.76
C GLY A 260 -4.08 19.54 -13.98
N ARG A 261 -4.97 18.82 -14.67
CA ARG A 261 -5.96 17.92 -14.06
C ARG A 261 -5.52 16.47 -14.21
N GLU A 262 -6.47 15.55 -14.02
CA GLU A 262 -6.30 14.11 -14.17
C GLU A 262 -5.16 13.55 -13.31
N MET A 263 -5.06 14.05 -12.08
CA MET A 263 -3.96 13.70 -11.18
C MET A 263 -3.97 12.21 -10.84
N ALA A 264 -2.81 11.59 -11.05
CA ALA A 264 -2.47 10.26 -10.54
C ALA A 264 -1.23 10.39 -9.67
N CYS A 265 -1.22 9.69 -8.54
CA CYS A 265 -0.11 9.71 -7.60
C CYS A 265 0.26 8.26 -7.26
N GLY A 266 1.54 7.94 -7.40
CA GLY A 266 2.15 6.73 -6.85
C GLY A 266 3.12 7.11 -5.73
N LEU A 267 3.20 6.27 -4.72
CA LEU A 267 4.14 6.43 -3.62
C LEU A 267 5.02 5.21 -3.50
N SER A 268 6.24 5.41 -3.02
CA SER A 268 7.02 4.28 -2.54
C SER A 268 8.05 4.68 -1.51
N SER A 269 8.28 3.78 -0.57
CA SER A 269 9.47 3.78 0.28
C SER A 269 10.35 2.56 0.01
N ARG A 270 11.66 2.80 -0.08
CA ARG A 270 12.71 1.78 -0.25
C ARG A 270 13.96 2.22 0.49
N LEU A 271 14.87 1.28 0.75
CA LEU A 271 16.17 1.58 1.35
C LEU A 271 17.04 2.47 0.45
N ALA A 272 16.87 2.37 -0.88
CA ALA A 272 17.47 3.27 -1.85
C ALA A 272 16.42 4.19 -2.49
N ALA A 273 16.67 5.50 -2.48
CA ALA A 273 15.73 6.49 -3.02
C ALA A 273 15.45 6.30 -4.52
N SER A 274 16.43 5.86 -5.31
CA SER A 274 16.24 5.57 -6.75
C SER A 274 15.28 4.40 -6.97
N ASP A 275 15.28 3.40 -6.09
CA ASP A 275 14.34 2.28 -6.17
C ASP A 275 12.94 2.68 -5.70
N ALA A 276 12.87 3.56 -4.69
CA ALA A 276 11.60 4.18 -4.30
C ALA A 276 10.99 4.98 -5.46
N ALA A 277 11.82 5.71 -6.21
CA ALA A 277 11.36 6.45 -7.38
C ALA A 277 10.82 5.54 -8.49
N ARG A 278 11.52 4.44 -8.81
CA ARG A 278 11.05 3.45 -9.80
C ARG A 278 9.71 2.85 -9.40
N ALA A 279 9.61 2.39 -8.15
CA ALA A 279 8.38 1.82 -7.63
C ALA A 279 7.23 2.85 -7.59
N ALA A 280 7.50 4.09 -7.17
CA ALA A 280 6.50 5.15 -7.17
C ALA A 280 5.99 5.47 -8.59
N VAL A 281 6.86 5.43 -9.60
CA VAL A 281 6.48 5.60 -11.02
C VAL A 281 5.57 4.45 -11.49
N LEU A 282 5.83 3.20 -11.11
CA LEU A 282 4.97 2.08 -11.45
C LEU A 282 3.59 2.19 -10.79
N GLU A 283 3.54 2.53 -9.50
CA GLU A 283 2.29 2.80 -8.77
C GLU A 283 1.51 3.98 -9.38
N MET A 284 2.22 5.02 -9.82
CA MET A 284 1.62 6.17 -10.49
C MET A 284 0.99 5.74 -11.83
N CYS A 285 1.69 4.95 -12.64
CA CYS A 285 1.16 4.40 -13.90
C CYS A 285 -0.05 3.48 -13.67
N GLN A 286 -0.07 2.69 -12.58
CA GLN A 286 -1.26 1.93 -12.19
C GLN A 286 -2.43 2.87 -11.84
N MET A 287 -2.16 3.93 -11.07
CA MET A 287 -3.17 4.89 -10.64
C MET A 287 -3.76 5.72 -11.78
N GLU A 288 -3.02 5.92 -12.87
CA GLU A 288 -3.52 6.56 -14.09
C GLU A 288 -4.66 5.79 -14.75
N LEU A 289 -4.78 4.48 -14.51
CA LEU A 289 -5.85 3.64 -15.06
C LEU A 289 -7.18 3.87 -14.33
N ALA A 290 -7.15 4.30 -13.07
CA ALA A 290 -8.31 4.27 -12.18
C ALA A 290 -9.45 5.19 -12.63
N ALA A 291 -9.15 6.43 -13.01
CA ALA A 291 -10.16 7.38 -13.49
C ALA A 291 -10.75 6.97 -14.87
N PRO A 292 -9.95 6.53 -15.86
CA PRO A 292 -10.47 5.92 -17.08
C PRO A 292 -11.36 4.69 -16.84
N VAL A 293 -11.01 3.81 -15.88
CA VAL A 293 -11.86 2.66 -15.50
C VAL A 293 -13.21 3.16 -14.97
N ALA A 294 -13.19 4.08 -14.01
CA ALA A 294 -14.39 4.63 -13.40
C ALA A 294 -15.27 5.37 -14.43
N ALA A 295 -14.65 6.12 -15.35
CA ALA A 295 -15.36 6.83 -16.42
C ALA A 295 -16.01 5.87 -17.43
N ALA A 296 -15.33 4.79 -17.81
CA ALA A 296 -15.90 3.76 -18.68
C ALA A 296 -17.10 3.07 -18.02
N LYS A 297 -16.95 2.67 -16.76
CA LYS A 297 -18.04 2.08 -15.96
C LYS A 297 -19.24 3.03 -15.85
N ARG A 298 -18.99 4.32 -15.64
CA ARG A 298 -20.02 5.36 -15.63
C ARG A 298 -20.75 5.47 -16.97
N ALA A 299 -20.01 5.46 -18.08
CA ALA A 299 -20.59 5.57 -19.42
C ALA A 299 -21.43 4.34 -19.79
N GLU A 300 -21.03 3.15 -19.36
CA GLU A 300 -21.71 1.88 -19.66
C GLU A 300 -22.94 1.63 -18.76
N SER A 301 -22.85 1.96 -17.46
CA SER A 301 -23.84 1.55 -16.45
C SER A 301 -24.40 2.70 -15.60
N GLY A 302 -24.02 3.95 -15.89
CA GLY A 302 -24.47 5.14 -15.17
C GLY A 302 -23.84 5.32 -13.78
N ASP A 303 -24.20 6.43 -13.13
CA ASP A 303 -23.62 6.88 -11.84
C ASP A 303 -23.94 5.94 -10.68
N ALA A 304 -25.05 5.22 -10.76
CA ALA A 304 -25.50 4.27 -9.73
C ALA A 304 -24.56 3.05 -9.63
N ALA A 305 -23.88 2.69 -10.70
CA ALA A 305 -22.93 1.57 -10.72
C ALA A 305 -21.60 1.91 -10.02
N LEU A 306 -21.29 3.19 -9.84
CA LEU A 306 -20.03 3.62 -9.24
C LEU A 306 -20.02 3.33 -7.73
N ASN A 307 -18.94 2.72 -7.26
CA ASN A 307 -18.68 2.62 -5.82
C ASN A 307 -17.94 3.88 -5.32
N GLU A 308 -17.64 3.95 -4.03
CA GLU A 308 -16.96 5.13 -3.49
C GLU A 308 -15.52 5.28 -4.00
N ALA A 309 -14.81 4.18 -4.31
CA ALA A 309 -13.49 4.26 -4.93
C ALA A 309 -13.56 4.88 -6.33
N ASP A 310 -14.51 4.46 -7.17
CA ASP A 310 -14.74 5.02 -8.50
C ASP A 310 -14.98 6.54 -8.41
N ARG A 311 -15.90 6.96 -7.52
CA ARG A 311 -16.19 8.39 -7.31
C ARG A 311 -14.96 9.16 -6.84
N ARG A 312 -14.16 8.56 -5.96
CA ARG A 312 -12.92 9.15 -5.46
C ARG A 312 -11.90 9.38 -6.57
N HIS A 313 -11.72 8.42 -7.45
CA HIS A 313 -10.84 8.54 -8.62
C HIS A 313 -11.30 9.64 -9.58
N LEU A 314 -12.60 9.76 -9.81
CA LEU A 314 -13.17 10.85 -10.62
C LEU A 314 -12.98 12.23 -9.98
N ARG A 315 -13.20 12.37 -8.65
CA ARG A 315 -12.94 13.62 -7.92
C ARG A 315 -11.47 14.03 -8.00
N ARG A 316 -10.55 13.07 -7.84
CA ARG A 316 -9.11 13.31 -7.99
C ARG A 316 -8.75 13.71 -9.42
N ALA A 317 -9.35 13.08 -10.43
CA ALA A 317 -9.11 13.46 -11.81
C ALA A 317 -9.63 14.86 -12.15
N ALA A 318 -10.71 15.31 -11.50
CA ALA A 318 -11.22 16.67 -11.65
C ALA A 318 -10.42 17.73 -10.87
N PHE A 319 -9.50 17.33 -9.98
CA PHE A 319 -8.72 18.27 -9.17
C PHE A 319 -7.77 19.11 -10.02
N ALA A 320 -7.82 20.44 -9.84
CA ALA A 320 -6.91 21.37 -10.48
C ALA A 320 -5.59 21.46 -9.67
N ALA A 321 -4.62 20.63 -10.05
CA ALA A 321 -3.37 20.48 -9.31
C ALA A 321 -2.41 21.68 -9.43
N GLU A 322 -2.56 22.54 -10.45
CA GLU A 322 -1.62 23.63 -10.73
C GLU A 322 -1.48 24.63 -9.56
N ASN A 323 -2.56 24.84 -8.81
CA ASN A 323 -2.60 25.74 -7.65
C ASN A 323 -2.36 25.03 -6.32
N CYS A 324 -1.99 23.75 -6.34
CA CYS A 324 -1.77 22.98 -5.14
C CYS A 324 -0.37 23.22 -4.59
N ALA A 325 -0.26 23.97 -3.49
CA ALA A 325 1.04 24.22 -2.83
C ALA A 325 1.76 22.91 -2.40
N LEU A 326 1.01 21.83 -2.20
CA LEU A 326 1.55 20.50 -1.87
C LEU A 326 2.21 19.79 -3.06
N LEU A 327 1.99 20.28 -4.29
CA LEU A 327 2.68 19.79 -5.49
C LEU A 327 3.84 20.68 -5.91
N GLN A 328 4.12 21.74 -5.14
CA GLN A 328 5.17 22.70 -5.44
C GLN A 328 6.31 22.55 -4.41
N PRO A 329 7.47 22.00 -4.81
CA PRO A 329 8.65 21.93 -3.94
C PRO A 329 9.04 23.28 -3.33
N ARG A 330 9.52 23.29 -2.08
CA ARG A 330 10.10 24.49 -1.45
C ARG A 330 11.62 24.49 -1.38
N ALA A 331 12.22 23.33 -1.47
CA ALA A 331 13.66 23.12 -1.38
C ALA A 331 14.03 21.93 -2.26
N MET A 332 15.32 21.77 -2.52
CA MET A 332 15.86 20.57 -3.16
C MET A 332 16.24 19.55 -2.09
N SER A 333 16.02 18.28 -2.41
CA SER A 333 16.55 17.17 -1.63
C SER A 333 18.07 17.20 -1.72
N ALA A 334 18.73 17.05 -0.58
CA ALA A 334 20.14 16.69 -0.55
C ALA A 334 20.29 15.19 -0.86
N GLU A 335 21.45 14.78 -1.36
CA GLU A 335 21.81 13.36 -1.31
C GLU A 335 21.96 12.97 0.17
N ALA A 336 21.24 11.95 0.60
CA ALA A 336 21.18 11.59 2.01
C ALA A 336 22.53 11.06 2.51
N ALA A 337 23.08 11.69 3.55
CA ALA A 337 24.21 11.14 4.30
C ALA A 337 23.67 10.20 5.39
N SER A 338 24.10 8.94 5.36
CA SER A 338 23.96 7.94 6.44
C SER A 338 22.52 7.40 6.65
N LEU A 339 22.11 6.49 5.76
CA LEU A 339 20.85 5.72 5.88
C LEU A 339 21.16 4.23 6.06
N PRO A 340 20.21 3.43 6.60
CA PRO A 340 20.29 1.99 6.46
C PRO A 340 20.39 1.67 4.99
N THR A 341 21.52 1.11 4.61
CA THR A 341 21.78 0.74 3.23
C THR A 341 20.96 -0.50 2.90
N ALA A 342 20.85 -0.81 1.60
CA ALA A 342 20.29 -2.10 1.18
C ALA A 342 21.01 -3.30 1.87
N ALA A 343 22.29 -3.14 2.25
CA ALA A 343 23.05 -4.17 2.95
C ALA A 343 22.60 -4.38 4.40
N ASP A 344 22.03 -3.37 5.05
CA ASP A 344 21.57 -3.47 6.44
C ASP A 344 20.19 -4.14 6.56
N GLY A 345 19.44 -4.18 5.45
CA GLY A 345 18.18 -4.92 5.32
C GLY A 345 17.12 -4.57 6.39
N LEU A 346 16.35 -5.58 6.81
CA LEU A 346 15.32 -5.41 7.83
C LEU A 346 15.92 -5.01 9.19
N LYS A 347 17.01 -5.66 9.60
CA LYS A 347 17.64 -5.42 10.90
C LYS A 347 18.10 -3.96 11.05
N GLY A 348 18.74 -3.41 10.02
CA GLY A 348 19.15 -2.02 9.99
C GLY A 348 17.97 -1.05 10.07
N LEU A 349 16.91 -1.32 9.31
CA LEU A 349 15.71 -0.50 9.33
C LEU A 349 15.04 -0.50 10.71
N VAL A 350 14.90 -1.67 11.35
CA VAL A 350 14.33 -1.79 12.70
C VAL A 350 15.17 -1.01 13.72
N SER A 351 16.49 -1.16 13.70
CA SER A 351 17.39 -0.42 14.59
C SER A 351 17.25 1.10 14.39
N HIS A 352 17.28 1.56 13.14
CA HIS A 352 17.19 2.97 12.78
C HIS A 352 15.87 3.63 13.23
N LEU A 353 14.77 2.89 13.14
CA LEU A 353 13.46 3.34 13.63
C LEU A 353 13.41 3.36 15.16
N ARG A 354 13.96 2.33 15.81
CA ARG A 354 14.05 2.26 17.28
C ARG A 354 14.84 3.42 17.87
N ASP A 355 15.97 3.78 17.25
CA ASP A 355 16.82 4.92 17.67
C ASP A 355 16.09 6.27 17.60
N ARG A 356 14.99 6.34 16.82
CA ARG A 356 14.10 7.51 16.70
C ARG A 356 12.83 7.38 17.54
N GLY A 357 12.78 6.41 18.45
CA GLY A 357 11.64 6.15 19.31
C GLY A 357 10.40 5.62 18.58
N ILE A 358 10.58 5.00 17.40
CA ILE A 358 9.50 4.38 16.64
C ILE A 358 9.50 2.89 16.95
N ARG A 359 8.42 2.40 17.57
CA ARG A 359 8.23 0.98 17.87
C ARG A 359 7.52 0.29 16.72
N LEU A 360 7.83 -1.00 16.56
CA LEU A 360 7.25 -1.87 15.55
C LEU A 360 6.81 -3.17 16.20
N PHE A 361 5.56 -3.56 15.91
CA PHE A 361 4.98 -4.82 16.34
C PHE A 361 4.64 -5.64 15.11
N LEU A 362 5.13 -6.87 15.08
CA LEU A 362 5.00 -7.78 13.94
C LEU A 362 3.99 -8.88 14.25
N VAL A 363 3.12 -9.17 13.29
CA VAL A 363 2.19 -10.30 13.30
C VAL A 363 2.52 -11.18 12.11
N ASP A 364 2.67 -12.48 12.36
CA ASP A 364 2.79 -13.47 11.29
C ASP A 364 1.41 -13.84 10.76
N HIS A 365 1.17 -13.49 9.50
CA HIS A 365 -0.05 -13.84 8.77
C HIS A 365 0.18 -14.97 7.76
N THR A 366 1.33 -15.62 7.79
CA THR A 366 1.64 -16.76 6.93
C THR A 366 0.59 -17.86 7.16
N ARG A 367 -0.10 -18.26 6.10
CA ARG A 367 -1.12 -19.31 6.15
C ARG A 367 -0.57 -20.59 5.57
N HIS A 368 -0.63 -21.67 6.35
CA HIS A 368 -0.04 -22.97 5.97
C HIS A 368 -0.61 -23.53 4.65
N ASP A 369 -1.90 -23.33 4.38
CA ASP A 369 -2.56 -23.74 3.13
C ASP A 369 -2.19 -22.88 1.92
N LEU A 370 -1.69 -21.65 2.13
CA LEU A 370 -1.21 -20.79 1.05
C LEU A 370 0.30 -20.96 0.82
N GLY A 371 1.07 -21.24 1.87
CA GLY A 371 2.53 -21.46 1.80
C GLY A 371 3.35 -20.21 1.48
N VAL A 372 2.71 -19.04 1.33
CA VAL A 372 3.36 -17.76 1.05
C VAL A 372 3.56 -16.98 2.35
N ALA A 373 4.78 -16.48 2.58
CA ALA A 373 5.08 -15.68 3.75
C ALA A 373 4.33 -14.33 3.70
N VAL A 374 3.59 -14.02 4.76
CA VAL A 374 2.86 -12.74 4.89
C VAL A 374 3.09 -12.17 6.27
N ALA A 375 3.55 -10.93 6.32
CA ALA A 375 3.78 -10.19 7.55
C ALA A 375 2.81 -9.02 7.65
N ARG A 376 2.41 -8.68 8.87
CA ARG A 376 1.85 -7.37 9.20
C ARG A 376 2.75 -6.65 10.19
N ALA A 377 3.12 -5.41 9.88
CA ALA A 377 3.75 -4.49 10.80
C ALA A 377 2.72 -3.47 11.29
N VAL A 378 2.80 -3.14 12.58
CA VAL A 378 2.03 -2.06 13.21
C VAL A 378 2.99 -1.18 13.99
N SER A 379 2.90 0.14 13.82
CA SER A 379 3.59 1.10 14.67
C SER A 379 2.58 2.04 15.32
N PRO A 380 2.45 2.10 16.66
CA PRO A 380 1.61 3.11 17.31
C PRO A 380 2.16 4.54 17.16
N ASP A 381 3.42 4.68 16.76
CA ASP A 381 4.17 5.94 16.73
C ASP A 381 4.20 6.60 15.35
N LEU A 382 3.98 5.83 14.28
CA LEU A 382 3.83 6.34 12.90
C LEU A 382 2.39 6.78 12.63
N GLN A 383 2.25 7.88 11.90
CA GLN A 383 0.94 8.36 11.48
C GLN A 383 0.42 7.47 10.35
N PRO A 384 -0.74 6.79 10.50
CA PRO A 384 -1.37 6.18 9.35
C PRO A 384 -1.91 7.25 8.40
N PHE A 385 -2.07 6.91 7.12
CA PHE A 385 -2.72 7.79 6.14
C PHE A 385 -4.25 7.86 6.37
N SER A 386 -4.65 8.46 7.49
CA SER A 386 -6.01 8.60 7.96
C SER A 386 -6.12 9.86 8.80
N ALA A 387 -7.22 10.60 8.64
CA ALA A 387 -7.55 11.75 9.47
C ALA A 387 -8.35 11.38 10.73
N ALA A 388 -8.72 10.10 10.90
CA ALA A 388 -9.51 9.62 12.03
C ALA A 388 -8.71 9.52 13.34
N VAL A 389 -7.37 9.51 13.25
CA VAL A 389 -6.45 9.43 14.38
C VAL A 389 -5.30 10.41 14.19
N SER A 390 -4.72 10.87 15.30
CA SER A 390 -3.65 11.86 15.27
C SER A 390 -2.51 11.47 16.20
N THR A 391 -1.38 11.07 15.65
CA THR A 391 -0.16 10.85 16.41
C THR A 391 0.44 12.19 16.88
N LYS A 392 1.36 12.12 17.85
CA LYS A 392 2.10 13.31 18.32
C LYS A 392 2.88 13.98 17.17
N ARG A 393 3.57 13.19 16.34
CA ARG A 393 4.33 13.71 15.19
C ARG A 393 3.43 14.39 14.16
N PHE A 394 2.28 13.79 13.83
CA PHE A 394 1.34 14.40 12.90
C PHE A 394 0.77 15.71 13.43
N SER A 395 0.41 15.75 14.72
CA SER A 395 -0.11 16.96 15.36
C SER A 395 0.90 18.11 15.31
N GLN A 396 2.19 17.83 15.51
CA GLN A 396 3.27 18.82 15.41
C GLN A 396 3.40 19.36 13.98
N VAL A 397 3.46 18.47 12.98
CA VAL A 397 3.54 18.86 11.57
C VAL A 397 2.32 19.70 11.17
N ARG A 398 1.12 19.24 11.51
CA ARG A 398 -0.14 19.91 11.21
C ARG A 398 -0.24 21.29 11.88
N GLY A 399 0.23 21.43 13.11
CA GLY A 399 0.27 22.70 13.84
C GLY A 399 1.27 23.71 13.27
N SER A 400 2.33 23.24 12.59
CA SER A 400 3.33 24.10 11.94
C SER A 400 2.94 24.52 10.51
N SER A 401 1.93 23.87 9.90
CA SER A 401 1.51 24.15 8.53
C SER A 401 0.46 25.24 8.45
N ALA A 402 0.73 26.27 7.64
CA ALA A 402 -0.20 27.36 7.32
C ALA A 402 -1.22 27.00 6.22
N LEU A 403 -1.13 25.82 5.61
CA LEU A 403 -2.05 25.41 4.53
C LEU A 403 -3.37 24.91 5.10
N ALA A 404 -4.49 25.12 4.43
CA ALA A 404 -5.74 24.44 4.81
C ALA A 404 -5.59 22.91 4.72
N ARG A 405 -6.45 22.16 5.41
CA ARG A 405 -6.51 20.70 5.22
C ARG A 405 -6.96 20.41 3.79
N GLN A 406 -6.26 19.49 3.14
CA GLN A 406 -6.60 19.09 1.79
C GLN A 406 -7.69 18.01 1.82
N GLU A 407 -8.88 18.36 1.34
CA GLU A 407 -10.03 17.45 1.30
C GLU A 407 -10.03 16.53 0.08
N ILE A 408 -9.21 16.83 -0.92
CA ILE A 408 -9.07 16.00 -2.11
C ILE A 408 -8.24 14.77 -1.77
N PRO A 409 -8.75 13.56 -2.00
CA PRO A 409 -8.05 12.33 -1.68
C PRO A 409 -6.87 12.09 -2.63
N LEU A 410 -5.75 11.68 -2.03
CA LEU A 410 -4.54 11.27 -2.76
C LEU A 410 -4.70 9.88 -3.39
N PHE A 411 -5.34 8.94 -2.67
CA PHE A 411 -5.62 7.55 -3.08
C PHE A 411 -7.10 7.31 -3.28
#